data_AF-A0A376TWQ3-F1
#
_entry.id   AF-A0A376TWQ3-F1
#
_cell.length_a   1.000
_cell.length_b   1.000
_cell.length_c   1.000
_cell.angle_alpha   90.00
_cell.angle_beta   90.00
_cell.angle_gamma   90.00
#
_symmetry.space_group_name_H-M   'P 1'
#
loop_
_entity.id
_entity.type
_entity.pdbx_description
1 polymer ?
#
loop_
_entity_poly.entity_id
_entity_poly.type
_entity_poly.pdbx_seq_one_letter_code
_entity_poly.pdbx_strand_id
1 'polypeptide(L)' 'MVVGIVPRDAGNIIIDDDDISLLPLHARARRGIGYLPQEASIFRRLSVYDNLMAVLQIRDDLLLNNVKTARTS' A
#
# COMPACT_ATOMS: atom_id res chain seq x y z
N MET A 1 -8.90 3.78 12.52
CA MET A 1 -8.77 5.21 12.23
C MET A 1 -7.54 5.54 11.37
N VAL A 2 -6.29 5.32 11.81
CA VAL A 2 -5.06 5.72 11.06
C VAL A 2 -4.99 5.16 9.64
N VAL A 3 -5.10 3.83 9.49
CA VAL A 3 -5.03 3.13 8.19
C VAL A 3 -6.31 3.33 7.34
N GLY A 4 -7.42 3.75 7.94
CA GLY A 4 -8.69 3.94 7.24
C GLY A 4 -9.63 2.72 7.19
N ILE A 5 -9.42 1.70 8.05
CA ILE A 5 -10.33 0.54 8.19
C ILE A 5 -11.60 0.89 8.98
N VAL A 6 -11.48 1.79 9.96
CA VAL A 6 -12.57 2.24 10.83
C VAL A 6 -12.65 3.76 10.72
N PRO A 7 -13.86 4.34 10.53
CA PRO A 7 -14.05 5.78 10.49
C PRO A 7 -13.60 6.41 11.81
N ARG A 8 -13.19 7.69 11.75
CA ARG A 8 -12.91 8.48 12.95
C ARG A 8 -14.15 9.28 13.33
N ASP A 9 -14.38 9.48 14.62
CA ASP A 9 -15.40 10.41 15.09
C ASP A 9 -14.85 11.84 15.18
N ALA A 10 -13.57 11.99 15.56
CA ALA A 10 -12.87 13.27 15.73
C ALA A 10 -11.36 13.13 15.47
N GLY A 11 -10.62 14.25 15.46
CA GLY A 11 -9.16 14.30 15.27
C GLY A 11 -8.71 14.38 13.81
N ASN A 12 -7.39 14.48 13.58
CA ASN A 12 -6.80 14.57 12.24
C ASN A 12 -5.68 13.54 12.07
N ILE A 13 -5.45 13.13 10.82
CA ILE A 13 -4.35 12.24 10.43
C ILE A 13 -3.59 12.97 9.32
N ILE A 14 -2.34 13.31 9.59
CA ILE A 14 -1.51 14.18 8.75
C ILE A 14 -0.22 13.44 8.40
N ILE A 15 0.22 13.52 7.14
CA ILE A 15 1.52 13.06 6.66
C ILE A 15 2.19 14.22 5.94
N ASP A 16 3.40 14.61 6.34
CA ASP A 16 4.19 15.67 5.69
C ASP A 16 3.36 16.93 5.37
N ASP A 17 2.55 17.40 6.35
CA ASP A 17 1.62 18.53 6.27
C ASP A 17 0.30 18.33 5.48
N ASP A 18 0.09 17.19 4.82
CA ASP A 18 -1.16 16.87 4.14
C ASP A 18 -2.16 16.15 5.06
N ASP A 19 -3.36 16.74 5.25
CA ASP A 19 -4.46 16.10 5.98
C ASP A 19 -5.09 14.98 5.13
N ILE A 20 -4.91 13.74 5.57
CA ILE A 20 -5.43 12.52 4.94
C ILE A 20 -6.62 11.92 5.70
N SER A 21 -7.21 12.66 6.63
CA SER A 21 -8.27 12.19 7.53
C SER A 21 -9.51 11.67 6.83
N LEU A 22 -9.82 12.22 5.66
CA LEU A 22 -10.99 11.85 4.84
C LEU A 22 -10.65 10.86 3.72
N LEU A 23 -9.36 10.55 3.52
CA LEU A 23 -8.97 9.63 2.47
C LEU A 23 -9.41 8.19 2.80
N PRO A 24 -9.88 7.42 1.81
CA PRO A 24 -10.11 5.99 1.98
C PRO A 24 -8.79 5.22 2.10
N LEU A 25 -8.85 3.98 2.60
CA LEU A 25 -7.69 3.12 2.86
C LEU A 25 -6.71 3.03 1.69
N HIS A 26 -7.18 2.78 0.47
CA HIS A 26 -6.31 2.61 -0.69
C HIS A 26 -5.53 3.89 -1.05
N ALA A 27 -6.14 5.07 -0.84
CA ALA A 27 -5.48 6.34 -1.09
C ALA A 27 -4.40 6.62 -0.03
N ARG A 28 -4.65 6.23 1.23
CA ARG A 28 -3.67 6.28 2.31
C ARG A 28 -2.49 5.35 2.07
N ALA A 29 -2.74 4.14 1.58
CA ALA A 29 -1.69 3.21 1.21
C ALA A 29 -0.75 3.79 0.13
N ARG A 30 -1.30 4.48 -0.88
CA ARG A 30 -0.51 5.18 -1.90
C ARG A 30 0.29 6.37 -1.36
N ARG A 31 -0.10 6.94 -0.21
CA ARG A 31 0.66 7.97 0.51
C ARG A 31 1.74 7.38 1.44
N GLY A 32 1.94 6.05 1.43
CA GLY A 32 3.02 5.38 2.17
C GLY A 32 2.59 4.67 3.45
N ILE A 33 1.29 4.65 3.80
CA ILE A 33 0.82 3.90 4.96
C ILE A 33 0.79 2.39 4.64
N GLY A 34 1.68 1.63 5.28
CA GLY A 34 1.60 0.17 5.34
C GLY A 34 0.74 -0.32 6.51
N TYR A 35 0.14 -1.50 6.37
CA TYR A 35 -0.61 -2.15 7.45
C TYR A 35 -0.37 -3.65 7.47
N LEU A 36 -0.04 -4.18 8.65
CA LEU A 36 0.04 -5.61 8.93
C LEU A 36 -1.07 -5.98 9.91
N PRO A 37 -2.08 -6.78 9.49
CA PRO A 37 -3.15 -7.20 10.39
C PRO A 37 -2.64 -8.09 11.52
N GLN A 38 -3.33 -8.05 12.67
CA GLN A 38 -3.07 -8.97 13.79
C GLN A 38 -3.44 -10.41 13.42
N GLU A 39 -4.51 -10.60 12.64
CA GLU A 39 -4.92 -11.88 12.11
C GLU A 39 -4.08 -12.26 10.87
N ALA A 40 -4.00 -13.56 10.57
CA ALA A 40 -3.21 -14.04 9.45
C ALA A 40 -3.74 -13.49 8.11
N SER A 41 -2.92 -12.70 7.43
CA SER A 41 -3.24 -12.08 6.14
C SER A 41 -2.59 -12.75 4.93
N ILE A 42 -1.93 -13.91 5.13
CA ILE A 42 -1.23 -14.64 4.08
C ILE A 42 -2.21 -15.39 3.16
N PHE A 43 -1.95 -15.41 1.86
CA PHE A 43 -2.68 -16.28 0.94
C PHE A 43 -2.22 -17.73 1.13
N ARG A 44 -3.01 -18.49 1.91
CA ARG A 44 -2.67 -19.85 2.37
C ARG A 44 -2.45 -20.88 1.25
N ARG A 45 -2.95 -20.61 0.04
CA ARG A 45 -2.82 -21.50 -1.13
C ARG A 45 -1.70 -21.08 -2.10
N LEU A 46 -0.95 -20.03 -1.77
CA LEU A 46 0.13 -19.51 -2.60
C LEU A 46 1.48 -19.82 -1.97
N SER A 47 2.51 -20.02 -2.80
CA SER A 47 3.89 -20.11 -2.31
C SER A 47 4.33 -18.78 -1.69
N VAL A 48 5.47 -18.78 -0.98
CA VAL A 48 6.06 -17.54 -0.47
C VAL A 48 6.34 -16.56 -1.61
N TYR A 49 6.91 -17.05 -2.72
CA TYR A 49 7.20 -16.25 -3.90
C TYR A 49 5.93 -15.62 -4.49
N ASP A 50 4.86 -16.41 -4.64
CA ASP A 50 3.59 -15.91 -5.20
C ASP A 50 2.89 -14.91 -4.28
N ASN A 51 3.00 -15.07 -2.96
CA ASN A 51 2.51 -14.08 -1.99
C ASN A 51 3.21 -12.73 -2.18
N LEU A 52 4.54 -12.73 -2.32
CA LEU A 52 5.31 -11.51 -2.56
C LEU A 52 4.98 -10.89 -3.93
N MET A 53 4.90 -11.73 -4.97
CA MET A 53 4.57 -11.28 -6.32
C MET A 53 3.16 -10.67 -6.41
N ALA A 54 2.18 -11.22 -5.70
CA ALA A 54 0.83 -10.68 -5.65
C ALA A 54 0.80 -9.22 -5.13
N VAL A 55 1.64 -8.90 -4.14
CA VAL A 55 1.77 -7.52 -3.62
C VAL A 55 2.61 -6.65 -4.56
N LEU A 56 3.63 -7.20 -5.22
CA LEU A 56 4.45 -6.43 -6.18
C LEU A 56 3.68 -6.07 -7.46
N GLN A 57 2.68 -6.85 -7.86
CA GLN A 57 1.87 -6.56 -9.05
C GLN A 57 1.06 -5.26 -8.95
N ILE A 58 0.76 -4.78 -7.73
CA ILE A 58 0.06 -3.50 -7.52
C ILE A 58 1.02 -2.31 -7.40
N ARG A 59 2.34 -2.53 -7.53
CA ARG A 59 3.39 -1.51 -7.47
C ARG A 59 3.81 -1.04 -8.86
N ASP A 60 2.94 -0.27 -9.51
CA ASP A 60 3.18 0.30 -10.84
C ASP A 60 4.49 1.11 -10.89
N ASP A 61 4.84 1.78 -9.80
CA ASP A 61 6.05 2.59 -9.66
C ASP A 61 7.34 1.76 -9.79
N LEU A 62 7.32 0.50 -9.35
CA LEU A 62 8.46 -0.40 -9.48
C LEU A 62 8.52 -1.06 -10.86
N LEU A 63 7.37 -1.28 -11.50
CA LEU A 63 7.28 -1.89 -12.83
C LEU A 63 7.73 -0.92 -13.94
N LEU A 64 7.39 0.37 -13.83
CA LEU A 64 7.76 1.39 -14.82
C LEU A 64 9.25 1.71 -14.84
N ASN A 65 9.95 1.55 -13.71
CA ASN A 65 11.39 1.79 -13.63
C ASN A 65 12.22 0.73 -14.38
N ASN A 66 11.72 -0.49 -14.49
CA ASN A 66 12.41 -1.57 -15.23
C ASN A 66 12.33 -1.40 -16.76
N VAL A 67 11.35 -0.65 -17.29
CA VAL A 67 11.21 -0.42 -18.74
C VAL A 67 12.21 0.63 -19.24
N LYS A 68 12.62 1.59 -18.39
CA LYS A 68 13.57 2.65 -18.79
C LYS A 68 14.99 2.12 -18.92
N THR A 69 15.40 1.17 -18.08
CA THR A 69 16.74 0.56 -18.12
C THR A 69 16.94 -0.35 -19.34
N ALA A 70 15.87 -0.95 -19.87
CA ALA A 70 15.94 -1.86 -21.02
C ALA A 70 15.98 -1.16 -22.39
N ARG A 71 15.82 0.17 -22.46
CA ARG A 71 15.80 0.95 -23.72
C ARG A 71 17.05 1.80 -23.97
N THR A 72 18.11 1.63 -23.16
CA THR A 72 19.35 2.41 -23.24
C THR A 72 20.60 1.54 -23.44
N SER A 73 20.46 0.35 -24.01
CA SER A 73 21.59 -0.52 -24.41
C SER A 73 21.54 -0.82 -25.89
#